data_AF-A0A2M8JR42-F1
#
_entry.id   AF-A0A2M8JR42-F1
#
_cell.length_a   1.000
_cell.length_b   1.000
_cell.length_c   1.000
_cell.angle_alpha   90.00
_cell.angle_beta   90.00
_cell.angle_gamma   90.00
#
_symmetry.space_group_name_H-M   'P 1'
#
loop_
_entity.id
_entity.type
_entity.pdbx_description
1 polymer ?
#
loop_
_entity_poly.entity_id
_entity_poly.type
_entity_poly.pdbx_seq_one_letter_code
_entity_poly.pdbx_strand_id
1 'polypeptide(L)'
;MKVFFTGTSNLESLTPEIIQRINNVCNLKAEILIGNYRGFDQLALRYLRSIEYPNVTVYETGSRLGFGYSIINVGTYPAQDIAMSKAADFMLAIHDGNISVTRNLKRMPSQKIRIIRV
;
A
#
# COMPACT_ATOMS: atom_id res chain seq x y z
N MET A 1 -6.33 -13.65 -1.32
CA MET A 1 -5.87 -12.85 -0.17
C MET A 1 -5.57 -11.45 -0.66
N LYS A 2 -6.02 -10.43 0.07
CA LYS A 2 -5.80 -9.01 -0.23
C LYS A 2 -4.92 -8.37 0.85
N VAL A 3 -3.90 -7.62 0.45
CA VAL A 3 -2.99 -6.93 1.38
C VAL A 3 -3.04 -5.43 1.11
N PHE A 4 -3.41 -4.66 2.12
CA PHE A 4 -3.36 -3.20 2.07
C PHE A 4 -1.94 -2.72 2.34
N PHE A 5 -1.36 -2.04 1.35
CA PHE A 5 -0.09 -1.35 1.47
C PHE A 5 -0.34 0.09 1.88
N THR A 6 0.25 0.50 3.00
CA THR A 6 0.25 1.88 3.46
C THR A 6 1.63 2.26 3.96
N GLY A 7 2.02 3.51 3.79
CA GLY A 7 3.31 3.95 4.29
C GLY A 7 3.47 5.45 4.39
N THR A 8 4.62 5.85 4.90
CA THR A 8 4.94 7.26 5.03
C THR A 8 5.14 7.94 3.68
N SER A 9 4.72 9.21 3.62
CA SER A 9 4.99 10.11 2.52
C SER A 9 6.43 10.59 2.45
N ASN A 10 7.23 10.35 3.50
CA ASN A 10 8.61 10.80 3.64
C ASN A 10 9.63 9.74 3.22
N LEU A 11 9.18 8.57 2.76
CA LEU A 11 10.09 7.49 2.34
C LEU A 11 10.74 7.85 1.01
N GLU A 12 12.08 7.85 0.97
CA GLU A 12 12.86 8.21 -0.23
C GLU A 12 13.30 6.98 -1.04
N SER A 13 13.45 5.82 -0.40
CA SER A 13 13.82 4.57 -1.07
C SER A 13 13.24 3.34 -0.36
N LEU A 14 13.07 2.25 -1.11
CA LEU A 14 12.69 0.96 -0.53
C LEU A 14 13.95 0.27 0.01
N THR A 15 14.03 0.09 1.33
CA THR A 15 15.13 -0.67 1.95
C THR A 15 15.03 -2.16 1.56
N PRO A 16 16.13 -2.94 1.70
CA PRO A 16 16.09 -4.38 1.45
C PRO A 16 15.02 -5.11 2.26
N GLU A 17 14.75 -4.70 3.50
CA GLU A 17 13.67 -5.28 4.30
C GLU A 17 12.28 -5.00 3.68
N ILE A 18 12.02 -3.76 3.25
CA ILE A 18 10.76 -3.39 2.62
C ILE A 18 10.56 -4.21 1.34
N ILE A 19 11.59 -4.28 0.48
CA ILE A 19 11.58 -5.08 -0.75
C ILE A 19 11.29 -6.55 -0.45
N GLN A 20 11.97 -7.13 0.55
CA GLN A 20 11.74 -8.51 0.95
C GLN A 20 10.28 -8.75 1.37
N ARG A 21 9.68 -7.83 2.12
CA ARG A 21 8.27 -7.95 2.53
C ARG A 21 7.30 -7.81 1.36
N ILE A 22 7.57 -6.91 0.41
CA ILE A 22 6.79 -6.81 -0.83
C ILE A 22 6.88 -8.12 -1.61
N ASN A 23 8.09 -8.66 -1.80
CA ASN A 23 8.30 -9.92 -2.53
C ASN A 23 7.60 -11.11 -1.88
N ASN A 24 7.55 -11.17 -0.55
CA ASN A 24 6.78 -12.21 0.13
C ASN A 24 5.27 -12.11 -0.19
N VAL A 25 4.71 -10.90 -0.25
CA VAL A 25 3.31 -10.68 -0.65
C VAL A 25 3.09 -11.10 -2.10
N CYS A 26 4.02 -10.76 -3.00
CA CYS A 26 3.98 -11.16 -4.41
C CYS A 26 4.08 -12.69 -4.59
N ASN A 27 4.96 -13.36 -3.84
CA ASN A 27 5.13 -14.82 -3.88
C ASN A 27 3.87 -15.57 -3.41
N LEU A 28 3.10 -14.96 -2.50
CA LEU A 28 1.79 -15.46 -2.09
C LEU A 28 0.68 -15.18 -3.12
N LYS A 29 1.01 -14.55 -4.25
CA LYS A 29 0.09 -14.14 -5.32
C LYS A 29 -1.07 -13.29 -4.82
N ALA A 30 -0.85 -12.53 -3.74
CA ALA A 30 -1.89 -11.73 -3.10
C ALA A 30 -2.25 -10.48 -3.93
N GLU A 31 -3.52 -10.07 -3.89
CA GLU A 31 -3.90 -8.78 -4.46
C GLU A 31 -3.39 -7.66 -3.55
N ILE A 32 -2.64 -6.71 -4.11
CA ILE A 32 -2.15 -5.54 -3.39
C ILE A 32 -3.15 -4.41 -3.60
N LEU A 33 -3.70 -3.90 -2.49
CA LEU A 33 -4.51 -2.68 -2.47
C LEU A 33 -3.60 -1.54 -2.02
N ILE A 34 -3.47 -0.50 -2.83
CA ILE A 34 -2.54 0.59 -2.54
C ILE A 34 -3.09 1.94 -3.01
N GLY A 35 -2.77 3.00 -2.27
CA GLY A 35 -3.00 4.36 -2.75
C GLY A 35 -2.01 4.75 -3.85
N ASN A 36 -2.10 5.98 -4.30
CA ASN A 36 -1.14 6.57 -5.24
C ASN A 36 -0.65 7.93 -4.74
N TYR A 37 -0.20 7.96 -3.48
CA TYR A 37 0.39 9.14 -2.89
C TYR A 37 1.92 9.15 -3.00
N ARG A 38 2.56 10.27 -2.66
CA ARG A 38 4.03 10.36 -2.61
C ARG A 38 4.62 9.42 -1.55
N GLY A 39 5.92 9.19 -1.62
CA GLY A 39 6.65 8.33 -0.68
C GLY A 39 6.43 6.85 -0.97
N PHE A 40 6.06 6.07 0.05
CA PHE A 40 5.95 4.62 -0.06
C PHE A 40 5.06 4.15 -1.20
N ASP A 41 3.86 4.72 -1.37
CA ASP A 41 2.88 4.28 -2.37
C ASP A 41 3.47 4.31 -3.79
N GLN A 42 4.02 5.46 -4.21
CA GLN A 42 4.67 5.59 -5.52
C GLN A 42 5.93 4.74 -5.66
N LEU A 43 6.74 4.60 -4.62
CA LEU A 43 7.93 3.73 -4.64
C LEU A 43 7.53 2.26 -4.84
N ALA A 44 6.53 1.79 -4.10
CA ALA A 44 6.00 0.44 -4.21
C ALA A 44 5.35 0.21 -5.59
N LEU A 45 4.55 1.15 -6.10
CA LEU A 45 3.96 1.05 -7.44
C LEU A 45 5.00 0.93 -8.54
N ARG A 46 6.06 1.76 -8.49
CA ARG A 46 7.19 1.68 -9.43
C ARG A 46 7.89 0.33 -9.34
N TYR A 47 8.15 -0.14 -8.12
CA TYR A 47 8.80 -1.43 -7.89
C TYR A 47 7.96 -2.59 -8.43
N LEU A 48 6.68 -2.66 -8.06
CA LEU A 48 5.74 -3.68 -8.52
C LEU A 48 5.64 -3.68 -10.05
N ARG A 49 5.61 -2.49 -10.67
CA ARG A 49 5.63 -2.36 -12.13
C ARG A 49 6.92 -2.87 -12.75
N SER A 50 8.07 -2.61 -12.11
CA SER A 50 9.38 -3.03 -12.63
C SER A 50 9.58 -4.56 -12.60
N ILE A 51 8.91 -5.25 -11.67
CA ILE A 51 8.89 -6.72 -11.59
C ILE A 51 7.64 -7.32 -12.26
N GLU A 52 6.88 -6.50 -12.99
CA GLU A 52 5.67 -6.89 -13.72
C GLU A 52 4.63 -7.62 -12.87
N TYR A 53 4.50 -7.27 -11.58
CA TYR A 53 3.55 -7.93 -10.70
C TYR A 53 2.11 -7.54 -11.05
N PRO A 54 1.24 -8.47 -11.49
CA PRO A 54 -0.03 -8.10 -12.12
C PRO A 54 -1.16 -7.79 -11.13
N ASN A 55 -1.09 -8.31 -9.90
CA ASN A 55 -2.22 -8.31 -8.97
C ASN A 55 -2.20 -7.05 -8.08
N VAL A 56 -2.37 -5.88 -8.69
CA VAL A 56 -2.42 -4.59 -8.00
C VAL A 56 -3.69 -3.84 -8.35
N THR A 57 -4.35 -3.30 -7.32
CA THR A 57 -5.51 -2.42 -7.43
C THR A 57 -5.19 -1.09 -6.76
N VAL A 58 -5.21 -0.01 -7.55
CA VAL A 58 -4.83 1.34 -7.11
C VAL A 58 -6.08 2.12 -6.72
N TYR A 59 -6.10 2.66 -5.50
CA TYR A 59 -7.16 3.55 -5.04
C TYR A 59 -6.72 4.99 -5.22
N GLU A 60 -7.37 5.70 -6.15
CA GLU A 60 -6.97 7.05 -6.55
C GLU A 60 -8.15 7.84 -7.11
N THR A 61 -8.12 9.15 -6.91
CA THR A 61 -9.09 10.11 -7.43
C THR A 61 -8.35 11.27 -8.07
N GLY A 62 -8.56 11.48 -9.36
CA GLY A 62 -8.06 12.65 -10.10
C GLY A 62 -6.70 12.45 -10.77
N SER A 63 -5.92 11.44 -10.39
CA SER A 63 -4.73 11.02 -11.14
C SER A 63 -5.08 9.96 -12.20
N ARG A 64 -4.46 10.07 -13.38
CA ARG A 64 -4.50 9.03 -14.44
C ARG A 64 -3.33 8.05 -14.33
N LEU A 65 -2.48 8.19 -13.32
CA LEU A 65 -1.23 7.43 -13.17
C LEU A 65 -1.47 6.15 -12.36
N GLY A 66 -2.08 5.14 -12.97
CA GLY A 66 -2.24 3.82 -12.35
C GLY A 66 -1.01 2.91 -12.49
N PHE A 67 0.09 3.38 -13.08
CA PHE A 67 1.25 2.55 -13.44
C PHE A 67 0.89 1.31 -14.30
N GLY A 68 -0.21 1.39 -15.05
CA GLY A 68 -0.75 0.27 -15.85
C GLY A 68 -1.69 -0.67 -15.07
N TYR A 69 -1.98 -0.38 -13.81
CA TYR A 69 -2.90 -1.14 -12.96
C TYR A 69 -4.33 -0.59 -12.99
N SER A 70 -5.26 -1.43 -12.54
CA SER A 70 -6.67 -1.07 -12.35
C SER A 70 -6.80 0.03 -11.30
N ILE A 71 -7.59 1.07 -11.60
CA ILE A 71 -7.86 2.18 -10.68
C ILE A 71 -9.30 2.08 -10.16
N ILE A 72 -9.45 2.17 -8.84
CA ILE A 72 -10.73 2.32 -8.15
C ILE A 72 -10.83 3.76 -7.61
N ASN A 73 -11.85 4.48 -8.06
CA ASN A 73 -12.17 5.81 -7.54
C ASN A 73 -13.32 5.71 -6.53
N VAL A 74 -13.01 5.93 -5.25
CA VAL A 74 -13.97 5.91 -4.12
C VAL A 74 -14.01 7.24 -3.38
N GLY A 75 -13.70 8.34 -4.09
CA GLY A 75 -13.52 9.66 -3.51
C GLY A 75 -12.12 9.88 -2.93
N THR A 76 -11.89 11.05 -2.36
CA THR A 76 -10.57 11.48 -1.89
C THR A 76 -10.25 10.93 -0.50
N TYR A 77 -9.00 11.13 -0.06
CA TYR A 77 -8.60 10.86 1.32
C TYR A 77 -9.57 11.52 2.34
N PRO A 78 -10.06 10.81 3.38
CA PRO A 78 -9.64 9.47 3.84
C PRO A 78 -10.50 8.29 3.33
N ALA A 79 -11.42 8.51 2.38
CA ALA A 79 -12.35 7.46 1.93
C ALA A 79 -11.63 6.26 1.30
N GLN A 80 -10.56 6.50 0.54
CA GLN A 80 -9.70 5.48 -0.08
C GLN A 80 -9.11 4.53 0.96
N ASP A 81 -8.46 5.08 2.00
CA ASP A 81 -7.90 4.30 3.11
C ASP A 81 -8.96 3.44 3.82
N ILE A 82 -10.15 3.99 4.02
CA ILE A 82 -11.27 3.28 4.65
C ILE A 82 -11.72 2.12 3.76
N ALA A 83 -11.82 2.32 2.46
CA ALA A 83 -12.19 1.27 1.51
C ALA A 83 -11.13 0.15 1.46
N MET A 84 -9.84 0.51 1.34
CA MET A 84 -8.75 -0.46 1.32
C MET A 84 -8.65 -1.26 2.62
N SER A 85 -8.75 -0.60 3.78
CA SER A 85 -8.71 -1.29 5.08
C SER A 85 -9.89 -2.23 5.31
N LYS A 86 -11.07 -1.91 4.79
CA LYS A 86 -12.24 -2.81 4.83
C LYS A 86 -12.11 -4.01 3.89
N ALA A 87 -11.48 -3.81 2.73
CA ALA A 87 -11.33 -4.85 1.71
C ALA A 87 -10.15 -5.80 1.96
N ALA A 88 -9.15 -5.38 2.73
CA ALA A 88 -7.93 -6.15 2.95
C ALA A 88 -8.06 -7.23 4.03
N ASP A 89 -7.38 -8.36 3.80
CA ASP A 89 -7.20 -9.41 4.79
C ASP A 89 -6.06 -9.08 5.77
N PHE A 90 -5.00 -8.45 5.25
CA PHE A 90 -3.78 -8.08 5.97
C PHE A 90 -3.30 -6.68 5.58
N MET A 91 -2.40 -6.10 6.37
CA MET A 91 -1.77 -4.81 6.08
C MET A 91 -0.25 -4.93 6.17
N LEU A 92 0.44 -4.31 5.22
CA LEU A 92 1.86 -3.97 5.32
C LEU A 92 1.98 -2.45 5.51
N ALA A 93 2.52 -2.03 6.65
CA ALA A 93 2.61 -0.62 7.04
C ALA A 93 4.07 -0.17 7.20
N ILE A 94 4.48 0.83 6.42
CA ILE A 94 5.80 1.48 6.55
C ILE A 94 5.66 2.76 7.38
N HIS A 95 6.19 2.75 8.61
CA HIS A 95 5.78 3.74 9.61
C HIS A 95 6.93 4.45 10.29
N ASP A 96 7.01 5.76 10.05
CA ASP A 96 7.97 6.74 10.60
C ASP A 96 7.42 7.55 11.80
N GLY A 97 6.33 7.08 12.42
CA GLY A 97 5.60 7.85 13.44
C GLY A 97 4.56 8.84 12.91
N ASN A 98 4.38 8.98 11.58
CA ASN A 98 3.37 9.90 11.06
C ASN A 98 1.91 9.53 11.45
N ILE A 99 1.06 10.56 11.52
CA ILE A 99 -0.33 10.40 11.94
C ILE A 99 -1.19 9.67 10.89
N SER A 100 -0.86 9.79 9.60
CA SER A 100 -1.63 9.17 8.52
C SER A 100 -1.57 7.65 8.59
N VAL A 101 -0.38 7.06 8.71
CA VAL A 101 -0.22 5.62 8.90
C VAL A 101 -0.80 5.19 10.24
N THR A 102 -0.61 5.98 11.30
CA THR A 102 -1.23 5.70 12.63
C THR A 102 -2.75 5.56 12.53
N ARG A 103 -3.43 6.38 11.71
CA ARG A 103 -4.88 6.24 11.47
C ARG A 103 -5.21 4.94 10.75
N ASN A 104 -4.42 4.53 9.76
CA ASN A 104 -4.59 3.24 9.08
C ASN A 104 -4.41 2.05 10.02
N LEU A 105 -3.42 2.09 10.91
CA LEU A 105 -3.19 1.03 11.90
C LEU A 105 -4.39 0.80 12.82
N LYS A 106 -5.18 1.86 13.12
CA LYS A 106 -6.40 1.75 13.93
C LYS A 106 -7.59 1.12 13.19
N ARG A 107 -7.51 0.99 11.85
CA ARG A 107 -8.60 0.46 11.01
C ARG A 107 -8.55 -1.06 10.84
N MET A 108 -7.47 -1.71 11.25
CA MET A 108 -7.30 -3.15 11.12
C MET A 108 -6.91 -3.82 12.45
N PRO A 109 -7.32 -5.08 12.69
CA PRO A 109 -6.89 -5.83 13.86
C PRO A 109 -5.36 -5.97 13.90
N SER A 110 -4.73 -5.73 15.04
CA SER A 110 -3.26 -5.67 15.17
C SER A 110 -2.55 -6.96 14.72
N GLN A 111 -3.16 -8.12 14.92
CA GLN A 111 -2.65 -9.43 14.47
C GLN A 111 -2.63 -9.61 12.95
N LYS A 112 -3.29 -8.71 12.19
CA LYS A 112 -3.32 -8.71 10.72
C LYS A 112 -2.36 -7.68 10.11
N ILE A 113 -1.56 -6.99 10.93
CA ILE A 113 -0.70 -5.90 10.48
C ILE A 113 0.76 -6.29 10.65
N ARG A 114 1.54 -6.16 9.58
CA ARG A 114 3.00 -6.14 9.63
C ARG A 114 3.48 -4.70 9.55
N ILE A 115 4.18 -4.24 10.57
CA ILE A 115 4.79 -2.91 10.61
C ILE A 115 6.29 -3.03 10.32
N ILE A 116 6.82 -2.17 9.45
CA ILE A 116 8.24 -1.89 9.30
C ILE A 116 8.45 -0.45 9.77
N ARG A 117 9.35 -0.26 10.74
CA ARG A 117 9.72 1.06 11.25
C ARG A 117 10.84 1.62 10.40
N VAL A 118 10.73 2.88 10.01
CA VAL A 118 11.72 3.64 9.23
C VAL A 118 11.95 5.00 9.84
#